data_AF-A0A3M7TEV9-F1
#
_entry.id   AF-A0A3M7TEV9-F1
#
_cell.length_a   1.000
_cell.length_b   1.000
_cell.length_c   1.000
_cell.angle_alpha   90.00
_cell.angle_beta   90.00
_cell.angle_gamma   90.00
#
_symmetry.space_group_name_H-M   'P 1'
#
loop_
_entity.id
_entity.type
_entity.pdbx_description
1 polymer ?
#
loop_
_entity_poly.entity_id
_entity_poly.type
_entity_poly.pdbx_seq_one_letter_code
_entity_poly.pdbx_strand_id
1 'polypeptide(L)'
;MVVNNLKKIVLILIIFLLSSCKKEKVILDGSKMTQTLEQKIYDKADLFIDSANCRNNKVIAIRYQQYNKKEFIQISAQDVFITDSLFMLRENKGHVIAIYNKEFFEKVLKYNNENNKKIVEEKSYLDLYKANHTATRIPCFYMYELINGKLVQIPKNSYYYNNLFSNPPMFEITPPLTPARVYRGADK
;
A
#
# COMPACT_ATOMS: atom_id res chain seq x y z
N MET A 1 17.44 -56.67 28.79
CA MET A 1 17.87 -56.20 27.45
C MET A 1 17.06 -55.02 26.88
N VAL A 2 15.91 -54.64 27.47
CA VAL A 2 15.01 -53.57 26.95
C VAL A 2 15.45 -52.14 27.32
N VAL A 3 16.12 -51.95 28.48
CA VAL A 3 16.52 -50.62 28.99
C VAL A 3 17.54 -49.91 28.08
N ASN A 4 18.43 -50.67 27.42
CA ASN A 4 19.43 -50.11 26.50
C ASN A 4 18.83 -49.57 25.20
N ASN A 5 17.72 -50.14 24.73
CA ASN A 5 17.05 -49.68 23.52
C ASN A 5 16.23 -48.42 23.81
N LEU A 6 15.64 -48.29 25.00
CA LEU A 6 14.94 -47.07 25.41
C LEU A 6 15.88 -45.87 25.52
N LYS A 7 17.08 -46.06 26.11
CA LYS A 7 18.12 -45.01 26.18
C LYS A 7 18.58 -44.56 24.78
N LYS A 8 18.70 -45.48 23.82
CA LYS A 8 19.04 -45.16 22.43
C LYS A 8 17.94 -44.36 21.73
N ILE A 9 16.67 -44.71 21.94
CA ILE A 9 15.53 -43.99 21.37
C ILE A 9 15.44 -42.56 21.93
N VAL A 10 15.64 -42.39 23.24
CA VAL A 10 15.67 -41.06 23.88
C VAL A 10 16.83 -40.21 23.33
N LEU A 11 18.01 -40.81 23.12
CA LEU A 11 19.15 -40.11 22.55
C LEU A 11 18.88 -39.64 21.11
N ILE A 12 18.24 -40.48 20.28
CA ILE A 12 17.87 -40.13 18.90
C ILE A 12 16.83 -39.01 18.87
N LEU A 13 15.85 -39.02 19.79
CA LEU A 13 14.85 -37.96 19.94
C LEU A 13 15.47 -36.62 20.36
N ILE A 14 16.46 -36.63 21.25
CA ILE A 14 17.19 -35.42 21.66
C ILE A 14 18.00 -34.86 20.48
N ILE A 15 18.65 -35.72 19.70
CA ILE A 15 19.39 -35.31 18.49
C ILE A 15 18.42 -34.70 17.45
N PHE A 16 17.24 -35.28 17.27
CA PHE A 16 16.22 -34.72 16.39
C PHE A 16 15.71 -33.36 16.87
N LEU A 17 15.45 -33.20 18.17
CA LEU A 17 15.07 -31.92 18.78
C LEU A 17 16.15 -30.85 18.61
N LEU A 18 17.43 -31.20 18.78
CA LEU A 18 18.56 -30.28 18.56
C LEU A 18 18.76 -29.94 17.07
N SER A 19 18.47 -30.88 16.15
CA SER A 19 18.54 -30.63 14.71
C SER A 19 17.35 -29.83 14.16
N SER A 20 16.21 -29.84 14.88
CA SER A 20 15.04 -29.00 14.58
C SER A 20 15.19 -27.56 15.10
N CYS A 21 16.20 -27.26 15.90
CA CYS A 21 16.75 -25.91 15.99
C CYS A 21 17.58 -25.63 14.72
N LYS A 22 16.90 -25.57 13.57
CA LYS A 22 17.42 -24.77 12.46
C LYS A 22 17.61 -23.38 13.02
N LYS A 23 18.87 -22.96 13.08
CA LYS A 23 19.26 -21.56 13.25
C LYS A 23 18.29 -20.72 12.40
N GLU A 24 17.38 -20.01 13.05
CA GLU A 24 17.07 -18.68 12.55
C GLU A 24 18.44 -18.01 12.50
N LYS A 25 18.95 -17.85 11.28
CA LYS A 25 19.97 -16.85 11.04
C LYS A 25 19.33 -15.57 11.53
N VAL A 26 19.67 -15.17 12.75
CA VAL A 26 19.61 -13.79 13.16
C VAL A 26 20.54 -13.10 12.16
N ILE A 27 19.96 -12.64 11.06
CA ILE A 27 20.55 -11.64 10.18
C ILE A 27 20.53 -10.36 11.03
N LEU A 28 21.43 -10.30 12.01
CA LEU A 28 21.96 -9.05 12.53
C LEU A 28 22.88 -8.54 11.41
N ASP A 29 22.27 -8.06 10.33
CA ASP A 29 23.02 -7.23 9.39
C ASP A 29 23.19 -5.89 10.11
N GLY A 30 24.33 -5.77 10.78
CA GLY A 30 24.81 -4.59 11.49
C GLY A 30 25.20 -3.45 10.56
N SER A 31 24.46 -3.26 9.47
CA SER A 31 24.45 -2.08 8.64
C SER A 31 23.13 -1.38 8.91
N LYS A 32 23.15 -0.24 9.62
CA LYS A 32 22.06 0.73 9.50
C LYS A 32 22.09 1.28 8.08
N MET A 33 21.71 0.46 7.10
CA MET A 33 21.32 0.94 5.79
C MET A 33 20.11 1.82 6.08
N THR A 34 20.29 3.14 6.04
CA THR A 34 19.20 4.09 6.18
C THR A 34 18.25 3.86 5.02
N GLN A 35 17.24 3.04 5.25
CA GLN A 35 16.20 2.77 4.25
C GLN A 35 15.55 4.08 3.84
N THR A 36 15.42 4.29 2.54
CA THR A 36 14.68 5.43 1.98
C THR A 36 13.20 5.33 2.38
N LEU A 37 12.48 6.46 2.33
CA LEU A 37 11.05 6.43 2.59
C LEU A 37 10.31 5.55 1.57
N GLU A 38 10.75 5.58 0.30
CA GLU A 38 10.28 4.66 -0.75
C GLU A 38 10.39 3.19 -0.33
N GLN A 39 11.58 2.76 0.11
CA GLN A 39 11.81 1.38 0.57
C GLN A 39 10.89 1.02 1.74
N LYS A 40 10.77 1.91 2.74
CA LYS A 40 9.89 1.69 3.89
C LYS A 40 8.42 1.53 3.48
N ILE A 41 7.94 2.32 2.52
CA ILE A 41 6.56 2.21 2.03
C ILE A 41 6.33 0.85 1.37
N TYR A 42 7.23 0.42 0.49
CA TYR A 42 7.11 -0.87 -0.19
C TYR A 42 7.25 -2.05 0.77
N ASP A 43 8.16 -1.98 1.75
CA ASP A 43 8.27 -2.99 2.80
C ASP A 43 6.94 -3.13 3.58
N LYS A 44 6.28 -2.01 3.90
CA LYS A 44 4.96 -2.03 4.55
C LYS A 44 3.86 -2.58 3.63
N ALA A 45 3.94 -2.33 2.33
CA ALA A 45 3.01 -2.88 1.35
C ALA A 45 3.19 -4.40 1.21
N ASP A 46 4.43 -4.89 1.18
CA ASP A 46 4.74 -6.31 1.15
C ASP A 46 4.23 -7.04 2.39
N LEU A 47 4.47 -6.48 3.57
CA LEU A 47 3.92 -7.02 4.82
C LEU A 47 2.38 -7.04 4.82
N PHE A 48 1.76 -6.04 4.21
CA PHE A 48 0.30 -5.98 4.08
C PHE A 48 -0.22 -7.09 3.14
N ILE A 49 0.41 -7.25 1.97
CA ILE A 49 0.08 -8.29 0.98
C ILE A 49 0.21 -9.70 1.60
N ASP A 50 1.30 -9.94 2.32
CA ASP A 50 1.58 -11.26 2.92
C ASP A 50 0.64 -11.56 4.10
N SER A 51 -0.03 -10.55 4.66
CA SER A 51 -0.89 -10.71 5.83
C SER A 51 -2.16 -11.52 5.50
N ALA A 52 -2.48 -12.51 6.34
CA ALA A 52 -3.60 -13.44 6.13
C ALA A 52 -4.98 -12.76 6.08
N ASN A 53 -5.10 -11.53 6.58
CA ASN A 53 -6.37 -10.85 6.78
C ASN A 53 -6.91 -10.15 5.51
N CYS A 54 -6.09 -9.92 4.48
CA CYS A 54 -6.47 -9.08 3.34
C CYS A 54 -6.17 -9.69 1.95
N ARG A 55 -5.88 -11.01 1.85
CA ARG A 55 -5.25 -11.66 0.68
C ARG A 55 -6.05 -11.71 -0.61
N ASN A 56 -7.36 -11.49 -0.58
CA ASN A 56 -8.22 -11.83 -1.73
C ASN A 56 -8.28 -10.75 -2.82
N ASN A 57 -7.65 -9.60 -2.62
CA ASN A 57 -7.86 -8.43 -3.46
C ASN A 57 -6.66 -8.19 -4.39
N LYS A 58 -6.96 -7.97 -5.68
CA LYS A 58 -5.95 -7.81 -6.74
C LYS A 58 -5.27 -6.44 -6.72
N VAL A 59 -5.93 -5.43 -6.16
CA VAL A 59 -5.42 -4.05 -6.10
C VAL A 59 -5.03 -3.70 -4.66
N ILE A 60 -3.82 -3.16 -4.49
CA ILE A 60 -3.32 -2.61 -3.24
C ILE A 60 -3.22 -1.10 -3.39
N ALA A 61 -4.12 -0.36 -2.76
CA ALA A 61 -4.13 1.09 -2.82
C ALA A 61 -3.25 1.68 -1.70
N ILE A 62 -2.30 2.53 -2.08
CA ILE A 62 -1.44 3.32 -1.18
C ILE A 62 -1.85 4.79 -1.29
N ARG A 63 -2.17 5.42 -0.15
CA ARG A 63 -2.61 6.83 -0.09
C ARG A 63 -1.85 7.59 0.98
N TYR A 64 -1.61 8.88 0.73
CA TYR A 64 -1.05 9.81 1.70
C TYR A 64 -2.12 10.81 2.14
N GLN A 65 -2.11 11.22 3.40
CA GLN A 65 -2.99 12.27 3.89
C GLN A 65 -2.43 12.98 5.12
N GLN A 66 -2.91 14.20 5.34
CA GLN A 66 -2.66 14.95 6.56
C GLN A 66 -3.95 15.10 7.36
N TYR A 67 -3.92 14.75 8.65
CA TYR A 67 -5.06 14.90 9.55
C TYR A 67 -4.59 15.41 10.92
N ASN A 68 -5.22 16.46 11.45
CA ASN A 68 -4.81 17.11 12.70
C ASN A 68 -3.29 17.40 12.76
N LYS A 69 -2.74 17.93 11.65
CA LYS A 69 -1.31 18.23 11.45
C LYS A 69 -0.38 17.01 11.50
N LYS A 70 -0.90 15.78 11.54
CA LYS A 70 -0.14 14.53 11.44
C LYS A 70 -0.22 13.97 10.03
N GLU A 71 0.83 13.29 9.61
CA GLU A 71 0.94 12.68 8.28
C GLU A 71 0.71 11.17 8.36
N PHE A 72 -0.10 10.64 7.46
CA PHE A 72 -0.46 9.22 7.43
C PHE A 72 -0.30 8.61 6.05
N ILE A 73 0.15 7.37 6.03
CA ILE A 73 0.14 6.48 4.87
C ILE A 73 -0.86 5.36 5.13
N GLN A 74 -1.86 5.24 4.26
CA GLN A 74 -2.80 4.13 4.27
C GLN A 74 -2.42 3.12 3.18
N ILE A 75 -2.43 1.84 3.54
CA ILE A 75 -2.30 0.72 2.60
C ILE A 75 -3.57 -0.12 2.72
N SER A 76 -4.31 -0.29 1.63
CA SER A 76 -5.62 -0.91 1.62
C SER A 76 -5.80 -1.89 0.46
N ALA A 77 -6.59 -2.93 0.69
CA ALA A 77 -6.92 -3.96 -0.29
C ALA A 77 -8.23 -3.57 -0.99
N GLN A 78 -8.21 -3.40 -2.31
CA GLN A 78 -9.35 -2.98 -3.13
C GLN A 78 -9.57 -3.93 -4.30
N ASP A 79 -10.80 -3.98 -4.80
CA ASP A 79 -11.16 -4.79 -5.97
C ASP A 79 -10.72 -4.14 -7.29
N VAL A 80 -10.69 -2.80 -7.29
CA VAL A 80 -10.43 -1.95 -8.45
C VAL A 80 -9.61 -0.73 -8.04
N PHE A 81 -8.95 -0.09 -8.99
CA PHE A 81 -8.35 1.24 -8.83
C PHE A 81 -9.21 2.30 -9.52
N ILE A 82 -9.15 3.55 -9.04
CA ILE A 82 -9.81 4.70 -9.65
C ILE A 82 -8.79 5.52 -10.44
N THR A 83 -9.03 5.75 -11.73
CA THR A 83 -8.06 6.40 -12.62
C THR A 83 -7.93 7.91 -12.41
N ASP A 84 -9.00 8.63 -12.04
CA ASP A 84 -9.04 10.11 -12.04
C ASP A 84 -8.02 10.79 -11.11
N SER A 85 -7.61 10.09 -10.06
CA SER A 85 -6.68 10.60 -9.02
C SER A 85 -5.45 9.70 -8.88
N LEU A 86 -5.31 8.73 -9.78
CA LEU A 86 -4.21 7.80 -9.80
C LEU A 86 -2.93 8.55 -10.16
N PHE A 87 -1.94 8.48 -9.27
CA PHE A 87 -0.60 8.96 -9.59
C PHE A 87 0.15 7.92 -10.42
N MET A 88 0.19 6.67 -9.94
CA MET A 88 0.89 5.59 -10.64
C MET A 88 0.40 4.20 -10.26
N LEU A 89 0.51 3.26 -11.20
CA LEU A 89 0.42 1.83 -10.97
C LEU A 89 1.81 1.19 -10.98
N ARG A 90 1.99 0.18 -10.13
CA ARG A 90 3.09 -0.78 -10.21
C ARG A 90 2.57 -2.18 -9.99
N GLU A 91 3.33 -3.16 -10.46
CA GLU A 91 3.09 -4.55 -10.13
C GLU A 91 4.07 -5.00 -9.05
N ASN A 92 3.58 -5.77 -8.07
CA ASN A 92 4.39 -6.40 -7.07
C ASN A 92 3.74 -7.68 -6.57
N LYS A 93 4.48 -8.80 -6.54
CA LYS A 93 3.98 -10.13 -6.11
C LYS A 93 2.62 -10.54 -6.72
N GLY A 94 2.37 -10.16 -7.98
CA GLY A 94 1.10 -10.46 -8.67
C GLY A 94 -0.09 -9.55 -8.29
N HIS A 95 0.13 -8.53 -7.45
CA HIS A 95 -0.83 -7.47 -7.15
C HIS A 95 -0.54 -6.21 -7.95
N VAL A 96 -1.58 -5.47 -8.28
CA VAL A 96 -1.49 -4.10 -8.81
C VAL A 96 -1.47 -3.14 -7.64
N ILE A 97 -0.34 -2.48 -7.39
CA ILE A 97 -0.22 -1.41 -6.42
C ILE A 97 -0.66 -0.10 -7.07
N ALA A 98 -1.77 0.46 -6.60
CA ALA A 98 -2.29 1.75 -7.03
C ALA A 98 -1.89 2.84 -6.03
N ILE A 99 -1.13 3.84 -6.48
CA ILE A 99 -0.64 4.93 -5.65
C ILE A 99 -1.41 6.20 -6.00
N TYR A 100 -1.95 6.84 -4.96
CA TYR A 100 -2.71 8.10 -5.03
C TYR A 100 -1.97 9.21 -4.30
N ASN A 101 -2.32 10.48 -4.49
CA ASN A 101 -1.67 11.68 -3.92
C ASN A 101 -0.31 12.02 -4.57
N LYS A 102 -0.36 12.50 -5.80
CA LYS A 102 0.83 12.85 -6.59
C LYS A 102 1.76 13.83 -5.86
N GLU A 103 1.22 14.88 -5.23
CA GLU A 103 1.99 15.98 -4.63
C GLU A 103 2.96 15.53 -3.53
N PHE A 104 2.62 14.42 -2.86
CA PHE A 104 3.47 13.79 -1.87
C PHE A 104 4.38 12.76 -2.55
N PHE A 105 3.81 11.81 -3.28
CA PHE A 105 4.58 10.66 -3.77
C PHE A 105 5.53 10.99 -4.92
N GLU A 106 5.33 12.06 -5.68
CA GLU A 106 6.30 12.49 -6.71
C GLU A 106 7.65 12.90 -6.12
N LYS A 107 7.68 13.31 -4.83
CA LYS A 107 8.89 13.68 -4.09
C LYS A 107 9.58 12.47 -3.45
N VAL A 108 8.85 11.37 -3.32
CA VAL A 108 9.26 10.19 -2.53
C VAL A 108 9.58 9.00 -3.41
N LEU A 109 8.81 8.79 -4.49
CA LEU A 109 8.88 7.61 -5.34
C LEU A 109 9.50 7.94 -6.69
N LYS A 110 10.23 6.97 -7.25
CA LYS A 110 10.71 7.08 -8.63
C LYS A 110 9.57 6.85 -9.61
N TYR A 111 9.21 7.91 -10.35
CA TYR A 111 8.15 7.87 -11.37
C TYR A 111 8.74 7.57 -12.76
N ASN A 112 8.23 6.55 -13.44
CA ASN A 112 8.48 6.27 -14.85
C ASN A 112 7.15 6.36 -15.60
N ASN A 113 7.00 7.42 -16.41
CA ASN A 113 5.73 7.74 -17.07
C ASN A 113 5.32 6.69 -18.12
N GLU A 114 6.27 6.19 -18.91
CA GLU A 114 5.99 5.24 -19.99
C GLU A 114 5.52 3.90 -19.43
N ASN A 115 6.23 3.39 -18.43
CA ASN A 115 5.86 2.15 -17.77
C ASN A 115 4.49 2.27 -17.07
N ASN A 116 4.22 3.42 -16.44
CA ASN A 116 2.93 3.67 -15.79
C ASN A 116 1.77 3.62 -16.80
N LYS A 117 1.88 4.32 -17.93
CA LYS A 117 0.85 4.31 -18.99
C LYS A 117 0.56 2.90 -19.49
N LYS A 118 1.62 2.14 -19.77
CA LYS A 118 1.51 0.74 -20.20
C LYS A 118 0.72 -0.11 -19.20
N ILE A 119 1.05 -0.02 -17.90
CA ILE A 119 0.36 -0.80 -16.86
C ILE A 119 -1.11 -0.39 -16.76
N VAL A 120 -1.43 0.90 -16.84
CA VAL A 120 -2.82 1.40 -16.80
C VAL A 120 -3.65 0.84 -17.96
N GLU A 121 -3.08 0.79 -19.16
CA GLU A 121 -3.73 0.21 -20.34
C GLU A 121 -3.95 -1.30 -20.18
N GLU A 122 -2.89 -2.05 -19.82
CA GLU A 122 -2.92 -3.50 -19.63
C GLU A 122 -3.85 -3.95 -18.49
N LYS A 123 -3.97 -3.15 -17.43
CA LYS A 123 -4.80 -3.43 -16.25
C LYS A 123 -6.12 -2.67 -16.25
N SER A 124 -6.53 -2.13 -17.39
CA SER A 124 -7.78 -1.37 -17.52
C SER A 124 -9.04 -2.12 -17.07
N TYR A 125 -9.04 -3.46 -17.06
CA TYR A 125 -10.14 -4.27 -16.50
C TYR A 125 -10.28 -4.19 -14.97
N LEU A 126 -9.28 -3.62 -14.27
CA LEU A 126 -9.31 -3.32 -12.84
C LEU A 126 -9.61 -1.84 -12.55
N ASP A 127 -9.89 -1.03 -13.57
CA ASP A 127 -10.34 0.35 -13.41
C ASP A 127 -11.81 0.36 -12.97
N LEU A 128 -12.16 1.09 -11.90
CA LEU A 128 -13.52 1.20 -11.37
C LEU A 128 -14.54 1.51 -12.48
N TYR A 129 -14.20 2.42 -13.39
CA TYR A 129 -15.12 2.88 -14.43
C TYR A 129 -15.29 1.87 -15.58
N LYS A 130 -14.39 0.89 -15.67
CA LYS A 130 -14.41 -0.15 -16.72
C LYS A 130 -14.80 -1.53 -16.19
N ALA A 131 -14.57 -1.79 -14.91
CA ALA A 131 -14.77 -3.08 -14.26
C ALA A 131 -16.25 -3.39 -13.92
N ASN A 132 -17.18 -2.48 -14.22
CA ASN A 132 -18.61 -2.56 -13.84
C ASN A 132 -18.81 -2.97 -12.36
N HIS A 133 -17.94 -2.44 -11.49
CA HIS A 133 -17.87 -2.84 -10.10
C HIS A 133 -18.66 -1.86 -9.23
N THR A 134 -19.66 -2.37 -8.50
CA THR A 134 -20.57 -1.55 -7.67
C THR A 134 -20.45 -1.84 -6.18
N ALA A 135 -19.59 -2.79 -5.77
CA ALA A 135 -19.53 -3.19 -4.37
C ALA A 135 -18.82 -2.14 -3.49
N THR A 136 -19.56 -1.65 -2.49
CA THR A 136 -19.12 -0.70 -1.47
C THR A 136 -18.85 -1.44 -0.15
N ARG A 137 -17.77 -2.22 -0.10
CA ARG A 137 -17.29 -2.79 1.16
C ARG A 137 -16.18 -1.90 1.74
N ILE A 138 -16.13 -1.77 3.06
CA ILE A 138 -14.97 -1.16 3.69
C ILE A 138 -13.76 -2.05 3.38
N PRO A 139 -12.71 -1.51 2.71
CA PRO A 139 -11.54 -2.29 2.38
C PRO A 139 -10.80 -2.71 3.66
N CYS A 140 -10.12 -3.85 3.61
CA CYS A 140 -9.12 -4.18 4.62
C CYS A 140 -7.97 -3.19 4.50
N PHE A 141 -7.51 -2.57 5.59
CA PHE A 141 -6.42 -1.59 5.53
C PHE A 141 -5.53 -1.58 6.77
N TYR A 142 -4.27 -1.16 6.58
CA TYR A 142 -3.36 -0.71 7.63
C TYR A 142 -3.05 0.77 7.44
N MET A 143 -2.93 1.46 8.56
CA MET A 143 -2.56 2.88 8.61
C MET A 143 -1.24 3.04 9.37
N TYR A 144 -0.38 3.90 8.84
CA TYR A 144 0.92 4.23 9.41
C TYR A 144 1.05 5.73 9.58
N GLU A 145 1.45 6.22 10.74
CA GLU A 145 1.83 7.62 10.96
C GLU A 145 3.28 7.82 10.52
N LEU A 146 3.54 8.87 9.73
CA LEU A 146 4.87 9.27 9.32
C LEU A 146 5.45 10.22 10.37
N ILE A 147 6.43 9.74 11.13
CA ILE A 147 7.09 10.51 12.20
C ILE A 147 8.58 10.51 11.93
N ASN A 148 9.15 11.68 11.62
CA ASN A 148 10.59 11.84 11.36
C ASN A 148 11.13 10.81 10.34
N GLY A 149 10.40 10.60 9.24
CA GLY A 149 10.78 9.64 8.19
C GLY A 149 10.61 8.16 8.58
N LYS A 150 9.93 7.85 9.69
CA LYS A 150 9.56 6.49 10.10
C LYS A 150 8.07 6.25 9.92
N LEU A 151 7.70 5.04 9.51
CA LEU A 151 6.31 4.60 9.41
C LEU A 151 5.92 3.79 10.64
N VAL A 152 5.19 4.42 11.57
CA VAL A 152 4.72 3.79 12.80
C VAL A 152 3.29 3.29 12.60
N GLN A 153 3.08 1.98 12.71
CA GLN A 153 1.75 1.41 12.49
C GLN A 153 0.79 1.86 13.60
N ILE A 154 -0.37 2.36 13.18
CA ILE A 154 -1.43 2.75 14.09
C ILE A 154 -2.31 1.53 14.43
N PRO A 155 -2.62 1.30 15.72
CA PRO A 155 -3.52 0.22 16.14
C PRO A 155 -4.89 0.30 15.48
N LYS A 156 -5.45 -0.84 15.07
CA LYS A 156 -6.75 -0.89 14.37
C LYS A 156 -7.91 -0.31 15.19
N ASN A 157 -7.87 -0.46 16.51
CA ASN A 157 -8.88 0.08 17.42
C ASN A 157 -8.82 1.62 17.57
N SER A 158 -7.75 2.26 17.11
CA SER A 158 -7.63 3.73 17.05
C SER A 158 -7.98 4.31 15.68
N TYR A 159 -8.47 3.49 14.75
CA TYR A 159 -9.01 4.00 13.50
C TYR A 159 -10.31 4.72 13.85
N TYR A 160 -10.25 6.05 13.99
CA TYR A 160 -11.44 6.87 13.96
C TYR A 160 -12.09 6.62 12.60
N TYR A 161 -13.15 5.82 12.61
CA TYR A 161 -13.82 5.38 11.40
C TYR A 161 -14.52 6.58 10.78
N ASN A 162 -13.78 7.31 9.96
CA ASN A 162 -14.32 8.39 9.17
C ASN A 162 -14.30 7.91 7.72
N ASN A 163 -15.45 7.97 7.05
CA ASN A 163 -15.65 7.54 5.67
C ASN A 163 -14.84 8.36 4.63
N LEU A 164 -13.83 9.12 5.07
CA LEU A 164 -12.94 9.94 4.25
C LEU A 164 -12.01 9.12 3.34
N PHE A 165 -11.98 7.78 3.48
CA PHE A 165 -11.02 6.92 2.81
C PHE A 165 -11.61 6.05 1.70
N SER A 166 -12.92 6.16 1.40
CA SER A 166 -13.56 5.36 0.35
C SER A 166 -13.10 5.81 -1.03
N ASN A 167 -13.07 7.12 -1.29
CA ASN A 167 -12.61 7.67 -2.55
C ASN A 167 -11.24 8.33 -2.40
N PRO A 168 -10.33 8.15 -3.38
CA PRO A 168 -9.09 8.92 -3.42
C PRO A 168 -9.43 10.41 -3.54
N PRO A 169 -8.58 11.31 -3.01
CA PRO A 169 -8.80 12.73 -3.20
C PRO A 169 -8.83 13.02 -4.70
N MET A 170 -10.01 13.41 -5.19
CA MET A 170 -10.14 13.90 -6.55
C MET A 170 -9.41 15.23 -6.62
N PHE A 171 -8.59 15.42 -7.66
CA PHE A 171 -8.11 16.76 -7.99
C PHE A 171 -9.32 17.68 -8.13
N GLU A 172 -9.26 18.89 -7.56
CA GLU A 172 -10.26 19.90 -7.87
C GLU A 172 -10.29 20.07 -9.39
N ILE A 173 -11.43 19.80 -10.01
CA ILE A 173 -11.65 20.15 -11.41
C ILE A 173 -11.67 21.68 -11.42
N THR A 174 -10.59 22.32 -11.86
CA THR A 174 -10.61 23.76 -12.12
C THR A 174 -11.80 24.02 -13.04
N PRO A 175 -12.80 24.82 -12.64
CA PRO A 175 -13.93 25.09 -13.51
C PRO A 175 -13.39 25.67 -14.82
N PRO A 176 -13.97 25.31 -15.98
CA PRO A 176 -13.53 25.87 -17.25
C PRO A 176 -13.52 27.39 -17.12
N LEU A 177 -12.41 28.02 -17.52
CA LEU A 177 -12.29 29.47 -17.62
C LEU A 177 -13.45 29.97 -18.47
N THR A 178 -14.50 30.50 -17.83
CA THR A 178 -15.55 31.20 -18.55
C THR A 178 -14.88 32.32 -19.33
N PRO A 179 -15.03 32.39 -20.66
CA PRO A 179 -14.47 33.50 -21.41
C PRO A 179 -15.07 34.78 -20.85
N ALA A 180 -14.20 35.70 -20.43
CA ALA A 180 -14.60 37.02 -19.97
C ALA A 180 -15.56 37.61 -21.00
N ARG A 181 -16.78 37.96 -20.58
CA ARG A 181 -17.71 38.74 -21.41
C ARG A 181 -16.97 40.02 -21.80
N VAL A 182 -16.55 40.09 -23.05
CA VAL A 182 -16.17 41.34 -23.70
C VAL A 182 -17.44 42.17 -23.78
N TYR A 183 -17.62 43.09 -22.83
CA TYR A 183 -18.58 44.18 -23.01
C TYR A 183 -18.03 45.07 -24.12
N ARG A 184 -18.44 44.80 -25.36
CA ARG A 184 -18.45 45.86 -26.39
C ARG A 184 -19.48 46.87 -25.95
N GLY A 185 -19.01 48.07 -25.60
CA GLY A 185 -19.84 49.25 -25.61
C GLY A 185 -20.55 49.32 -26.95
N ALA A 186 -21.86 49.51 -26.90
CA ALA A 186 -22.64 49.95 -28.04
C ALA A 186 -23.19 51.31 -27.65
N ASP A 187 -22.59 52.32 -28.27
CA ASP A 187 -23.05 53.69 -28.34
C ASP A 187 -24.55 53.74 -28.69
N LYS A 188 -25.30 54.60 -27.98
CA LYS A 188 -26.34 55.48 -28.52
C LYS A 188 -26.49 56.71 -27.64
#